data_AF-A0A2G6R2M3-F1
#
_entry.id   AF-A0A2G6R2M3-F1
#
_cell.length_a   1.000
_cell.length_b   1.000
_cell.length_c   1.000
_cell.angle_alpha   90.00
_cell.angle_beta   90.00
_cell.angle_gamma   90.00
#
_symmetry.space_group_name_H-M   'P 1'
#
loop_
_entity.id
_entity.type
_entity.pdbx_description
1 polymer ?
#
loop_
_entity_poly.entity_id
_entity_poly.type
_entity_poly.pdbx_seq_one_letter_code
_entity_poly.pdbx_strand_id
1 'polypeptide(L)'
;MVMGQLHLYAMSIERFRDLFGKAGEEAARLRRIAEKAFPAPEAPALRMIDKLGPIMRRAASEPVIRADVPTGIELEALISGSFVPPTRLVAAWALVLAWLDDYAERTAIVEGTTDEFSNADFELALAGLPSQFTLSACFTHELQIPLGTPLGWHTGWQKGAAMREGAEHWAKATEEISQENRELLADVIDWFADWADDEQDLLVAYQPG
;
A
#
# COMPACT_ATOMS: atom_id res chain seq x y z
N MET A 1 2.32 21.16 -1.38
CA MET A 1 2.17 19.73 -1.72
C MET A 1 1.34 19.04 -0.66
N VAL A 2 0.77 17.89 -1.01
CA VAL A 2 0.04 17.04 -0.09
C VAL A 2 1.02 16.04 0.50
N MET A 3 1.05 15.94 1.83
CA MET A 3 1.83 14.94 2.56
C MET A 3 1.24 13.55 2.29
N GLY A 4 2.08 12.53 2.10
CA GLY A 4 1.67 11.17 1.81
C GLY A 4 2.55 10.14 2.50
N GLN A 5 2.30 8.88 2.15
CA GLN A 5 3.00 7.72 2.70
C GLN A 5 3.59 6.90 1.55
N LEU A 6 4.90 6.66 1.62
CA LEU A 6 5.61 5.70 0.78
C LEU A 6 5.65 4.36 1.51
N HIS A 7 4.97 3.36 0.96
CA HIS A 7 4.98 1.98 1.44
C HIS A 7 5.97 1.16 0.61
N LEU A 8 6.81 0.38 1.29
CA LEU A 8 7.75 -0.58 0.71
C LEU A 8 7.49 -1.96 1.30
N TYR A 9 7.40 -2.98 0.44
CA TYR A 9 7.16 -4.37 0.84
C TYR A 9 8.15 -5.31 0.17
N ALA A 10 8.70 -6.25 0.95
CA ALA A 10 9.53 -7.34 0.45
C ALA A 10 8.65 -8.57 0.23
N MET A 11 8.34 -8.87 -1.02
CA MET A 11 7.46 -9.98 -1.42
C MET A 11 7.71 -10.37 -2.89
N SER A 12 7.64 -11.66 -3.22
CA SER A 12 7.54 -12.10 -4.62
C SER A 12 6.38 -11.42 -5.36
N ILE A 13 6.67 -10.82 -6.52
CA ILE A 13 5.65 -10.21 -7.38
C ILE A 13 4.63 -11.24 -7.89
N GLU A 14 5.06 -12.48 -8.11
CA GLU A 14 4.20 -13.58 -8.55
C GLU A 14 3.20 -13.94 -7.45
N ARG A 15 3.64 -14.00 -6.19
CA ARG A 15 2.74 -14.21 -5.04
C ARG A 15 1.76 -13.06 -4.88
N PHE A 16 2.21 -11.83 -5.06
CA PHE A 16 1.32 -10.67 -5.01
C PHE A 16 0.25 -10.70 -6.10
N ARG A 17 0.64 -11.06 -7.34
CA ARG A 17 -0.30 -11.22 -8.46
C ARG A 17 -1.31 -12.34 -8.21
N ASP A 18 -0.89 -13.39 -7.50
CA ASP A 18 -1.74 -14.53 -7.13
C ASP A 18 -2.86 -14.20 -6.15
N LEU A 19 -2.81 -13.04 -5.49
CA LEU A 19 -3.92 -12.50 -4.68
C LEU A 19 -5.21 -12.36 -5.51
N PHE A 20 -5.09 -12.07 -6.80
CA PHE A 20 -6.22 -11.71 -7.64
C PHE A 20 -6.76 -12.90 -8.43
N GLY A 21 -8.09 -13.07 -8.44
CA GLY A 21 -8.75 -14.05 -9.30
C GLY A 21 -8.56 -15.52 -8.88
N LYS A 22 -8.02 -15.78 -7.69
CA LYS A 22 -7.85 -17.14 -7.14
C LYS A 22 -8.80 -17.38 -5.96
N ALA A 23 -9.75 -18.29 -6.16
CA ALA A 23 -10.51 -18.88 -5.06
C ALA A 23 -9.63 -19.89 -4.30
N GLY A 24 -9.77 -19.96 -2.97
CA GLY A 24 -9.03 -20.93 -2.15
C GLY A 24 -8.52 -20.33 -0.84
N GLU A 25 -7.33 -20.76 -0.42
CA GLU A 25 -6.71 -20.36 0.85
C GLU A 25 -6.42 -18.86 0.92
N GLU A 26 -5.89 -18.28 -0.18
CA GLU A 26 -5.61 -16.85 -0.29
C GLU A 26 -6.88 -16.00 -0.14
N ALA A 27 -7.97 -16.39 -0.80
CA ALA A 27 -9.26 -15.74 -0.64
C ALA A 27 -9.80 -15.83 0.79
N ALA A 28 -9.65 -17.00 1.45
CA ALA A 28 -10.06 -17.17 2.84
C ALA A 28 -9.21 -16.31 3.80
N ARG A 29 -7.92 -16.14 3.52
CA ARG A 29 -7.04 -15.29 4.33
C ARG A 29 -7.31 -13.82 4.11
N LEU A 30 -7.53 -13.37 2.87
CA LEU A 30 -7.94 -11.99 2.59
C LEU A 30 -9.24 -11.61 3.33
N ARG A 31 -10.22 -12.53 3.40
CA ARG A 31 -11.44 -12.31 4.22
C ARG A 31 -11.12 -12.11 5.70
N ARG A 32 -10.25 -12.94 6.29
CA ARG A 32 -9.84 -12.80 7.70
C ARG A 32 -9.10 -11.48 7.95
N ILE A 33 -8.22 -11.07 7.04
CA ILE A 33 -7.52 -9.79 7.12
C ILE A 33 -8.51 -8.64 7.04
N ALA A 34 -9.46 -8.70 6.09
CA ALA A 34 -10.51 -7.70 5.95
C ALA A 34 -11.36 -7.57 7.21
N GLU A 35 -11.79 -8.69 7.80
CA GLU A 35 -12.56 -8.71 9.06
C GLU A 35 -11.79 -8.09 10.23
N LYS A 36 -10.47 -8.33 10.30
CA LYS A 36 -9.61 -7.80 11.36
C LYS A 36 -9.31 -6.30 11.18
N ALA A 37 -8.96 -5.87 9.96
CA ALA A 37 -8.52 -4.52 9.66
C ALA A 37 -9.70 -3.54 9.49
N PHE A 38 -10.85 -4.03 9.01
CA PHE A 38 -12.02 -3.23 8.69
C PHE A 38 -13.28 -3.84 9.33
N PRO A 39 -13.35 -3.88 10.68
CA PRO A 39 -14.49 -4.45 11.36
C PRO A 39 -15.77 -3.71 10.99
N ALA A 40 -16.85 -4.45 10.75
CA ALA A 40 -18.15 -3.86 10.52
C ALA A 40 -18.53 -2.97 11.73
N PRO A 41 -19.08 -1.77 11.50
CA PRO A 41 -19.53 -0.92 12.60
C PRO A 41 -20.52 -1.70 13.47
N GLU A 42 -20.33 -1.65 14.80
CA GLU A 42 -21.25 -2.29 15.73
C GLU A 42 -22.67 -1.81 15.44
N ALA A 43 -23.58 -2.76 15.20
CA ALA A 43 -24.97 -2.44 15.00
C ALA A 43 -25.44 -1.63 16.23
N PRO A 44 -26.06 -0.45 16.04
CA PRO A 44 -26.52 0.33 17.18
C PRO A 44 -27.45 -0.55 18.00
N ALA A 45 -27.11 -0.76 19.27
CA ALA A 45 -27.91 -1.55 20.18
C ALA A 45 -29.35 -1.05 20.08
N LEU A 46 -30.26 -1.91 19.61
CA LEU A 46 -31.69 -1.66 19.60
C LEU A 46 -32.12 -1.43 21.04
N ARG A 47 -32.04 -0.17 21.49
CA ARG A 47 -32.63 0.26 22.74
C ARG A 47 -34.13 0.06 22.57
N MET A 48 -34.65 -0.96 23.22
CA MET A 48 -36.06 -1.31 23.27
C MET A 48 -36.82 -0.13 23.89
N ILE A 49 -37.31 0.79 23.05
CA ILE A 49 -38.18 1.89 23.46
C ILE A 49 -39.60 1.34 23.47
N ASP A 50 -39.94 0.56 24.49
CA ASP A 50 -41.22 -0.14 24.60
C ASP A 50 -42.43 0.76 24.85
N LYS A 51 -42.28 2.08 24.86
CA LYS A 51 -43.39 3.00 25.12
C LYS A 51 -43.17 4.32 24.41
N LEU A 52 -43.67 4.45 23.17
CA LEU A 52 -44.34 5.66 22.63
C LEU A 52 -44.89 5.35 21.24
N GLY A 53 -46.11 5.85 20.98
CA GLY A 53 -47.01 5.45 19.90
C GLY A 53 -46.60 5.79 18.45
N PRO A 54 -47.53 5.64 17.50
CA PRO A 54 -47.21 5.49 16.08
C PRO A 54 -47.08 6.85 15.39
N ILE A 55 -45.92 7.51 15.45
CA ILE A 55 -45.55 8.58 14.51
C ILE A 55 -44.01 8.63 14.42
N MET A 56 -43.51 8.65 13.17
CA MET A 56 -42.10 8.74 12.73
C MET A 56 -41.25 7.46 12.82
N ARG A 57 -41.53 6.52 11.90
CA ARG A 57 -40.46 5.76 11.26
C ARG A 57 -39.64 6.76 10.44
N ARG A 58 -38.59 7.35 11.04
CA ARG A 58 -37.52 7.98 10.25
C ARG A 58 -36.98 6.86 9.36
N ALA A 59 -37.07 7.02 8.04
CA ALA A 59 -36.31 6.17 7.13
C ALA A 59 -34.87 6.21 7.64
N ALA A 60 -34.33 5.06 8.03
CA ALA A 60 -32.91 4.96 8.37
C ALA A 60 -32.18 5.52 7.15
N SER A 61 -31.47 6.64 7.34
CA SER A 61 -30.63 7.22 6.31
C SER A 61 -29.82 6.08 5.72
N GLU A 62 -29.90 5.88 4.41
CA GLU A 62 -29.13 4.84 3.74
C GLU A 62 -27.66 4.97 4.19
N PRO A 63 -27.01 3.88 4.64
CA PRO A 63 -25.68 3.98 5.21
C PRO A 63 -24.76 4.68 4.20
N VAL A 64 -24.20 5.83 4.59
CA VAL A 64 -23.22 6.54 3.76
C VAL A 64 -21.97 5.68 3.75
N ILE A 65 -21.79 4.88 2.70
CA ILE A 65 -20.58 4.09 2.48
C ILE A 65 -19.48 5.09 2.14
N ARG A 66 -18.49 5.22 3.03
CA ARG A 66 -17.34 6.08 2.74
C ARG A 66 -16.52 5.51 1.59
N ALA A 67 -16.01 6.38 0.72
CA ALA A 67 -15.25 5.98 -0.47
C ALA A 67 -13.91 5.30 -0.14
N ASP A 68 -13.36 5.59 1.04
CA ASP A 68 -12.08 5.12 1.57
C ASP A 68 -12.20 3.84 2.40
N VAL A 69 -13.41 3.47 2.82
CA VAL A 69 -13.63 2.27 3.66
C VAL A 69 -14.01 1.08 2.77
N PRO A 70 -13.25 -0.02 2.82
CA PRO A 70 -13.60 -1.25 2.11
C PRO A 70 -14.92 -1.85 2.59
N THR A 71 -15.64 -2.44 1.65
CA THR A 71 -16.82 -3.27 1.93
C THR A 71 -16.62 -4.66 1.36
N GLY A 72 -17.61 -5.54 1.56
CA GLY A 72 -17.64 -6.85 0.89
C GLY A 72 -17.59 -6.77 -0.63
N ILE A 73 -17.96 -5.64 -1.24
CA ILE A 73 -17.90 -5.45 -2.70
C ILE A 73 -16.46 -5.46 -3.19
N GLU A 74 -15.59 -4.66 -2.58
CA GLU A 74 -14.17 -4.61 -2.97
C GLU A 74 -13.47 -5.94 -2.69
N LEU A 75 -13.77 -6.55 -1.55
CA LEU A 75 -13.23 -7.84 -1.15
C LEU A 75 -13.54 -8.93 -2.18
N GLU A 76 -14.81 -9.09 -2.56
CA GLU A 76 -15.19 -10.10 -3.56
C GLU A 76 -14.69 -9.74 -4.96
N ALA A 77 -14.56 -8.45 -5.30
CA ALA A 77 -13.96 -8.02 -6.55
C ALA A 77 -12.48 -8.44 -6.64
N LEU A 78 -11.70 -8.24 -5.58
CA LEU A 78 -10.29 -8.69 -5.50
C LEU A 78 -10.18 -10.21 -5.65
N ILE A 79 -10.97 -10.97 -4.86
CA ILE A 79 -10.97 -12.44 -4.86
C ILE A 79 -11.32 -13.01 -6.24
N SER A 80 -12.32 -12.42 -6.91
CA SER A 80 -12.76 -12.86 -8.24
C SER A 80 -11.93 -12.27 -9.38
N GLY A 81 -11.00 -11.34 -9.11
CA GLY A 81 -10.27 -10.62 -10.13
C GLY A 81 -11.18 -9.73 -11.01
N SER A 82 -12.31 -9.30 -10.46
CA SER A 82 -13.30 -8.50 -11.17
C SER A 82 -12.94 -7.01 -11.18
N PHE A 83 -13.51 -6.29 -12.14
CA PHE A 83 -13.32 -4.84 -12.26
C PHE A 83 -13.76 -4.08 -11.00
N VAL A 84 -12.87 -3.23 -10.49
CA VAL A 84 -13.16 -2.25 -9.44
C VAL A 84 -13.30 -0.86 -10.07
N PRO A 85 -14.42 -0.15 -9.86
CA PRO A 85 -14.61 1.17 -10.44
C PRO A 85 -13.66 2.22 -9.84
N PRO A 86 -13.28 3.28 -10.57
CA PRO A 86 -12.35 4.30 -10.10
C PRO A 86 -12.68 4.91 -8.73
N THR A 87 -13.97 5.09 -8.45
CA THR A 87 -14.48 5.65 -7.17
C THR A 87 -14.28 4.73 -5.96
N ARG A 88 -13.88 3.47 -6.17
CA ARG A 88 -13.67 2.45 -5.13
C ARG A 88 -12.23 1.95 -5.10
N LEU A 89 -11.33 2.48 -5.93
CA LEU A 89 -9.93 2.04 -5.96
C LEU A 89 -9.22 2.27 -4.63
N VAL A 90 -9.45 3.41 -3.94
CA VAL A 90 -8.84 3.68 -2.63
C VAL A 90 -9.24 2.62 -1.60
N ALA A 91 -10.54 2.27 -1.54
CA ALA A 91 -11.04 1.21 -0.67
C ALA A 91 -10.46 -0.18 -1.05
N ALA A 92 -10.37 -0.51 -2.34
CA ALA A 92 -9.76 -1.77 -2.74
C ALA A 92 -8.25 -1.83 -2.41
N TRP A 93 -7.53 -0.72 -2.57
CA TRP A 93 -6.12 -0.63 -2.20
C TRP A 93 -5.89 -0.70 -0.70
N ALA A 94 -6.80 -0.19 0.14
CA ALA A 94 -6.71 -0.38 1.59
C ALA A 94 -6.74 -1.86 2.00
N LEU A 95 -7.51 -2.71 1.29
CA LEU A 95 -7.46 -4.17 1.49
C LEU A 95 -6.14 -4.77 1.02
N VAL A 96 -5.60 -4.28 -0.10
CA VAL A 96 -4.31 -4.74 -0.64
C VAL A 96 -3.16 -4.38 0.30
N LEU A 97 -3.09 -3.15 0.80
CA LEU A 97 -2.06 -2.72 1.76
C LEU A 97 -2.17 -3.53 3.06
N ALA A 98 -3.38 -3.73 3.59
CA ALA A 98 -3.58 -4.57 4.77
C ALA A 98 -3.18 -6.03 4.54
N TRP A 99 -3.34 -6.55 3.32
CA TRP A 99 -2.86 -7.89 2.97
C TRP A 99 -1.33 -7.93 2.86
N LEU A 100 -0.72 -6.92 2.26
CA LEU A 100 0.73 -6.79 2.16
C LEU A 100 1.38 -6.68 3.55
N ASP A 101 0.79 -5.90 4.46
CA ASP A 101 1.23 -5.79 5.86
C ASP A 101 1.22 -7.14 6.61
N ASP A 102 0.33 -8.07 6.24
CA ASP A 102 0.23 -9.40 6.88
C ASP A 102 1.11 -10.46 6.22
N TYR A 103 1.57 -10.24 4.98
CA TYR A 103 2.28 -11.25 4.17
C TYR A 103 3.71 -10.89 3.81
N ALA A 104 4.05 -9.61 3.71
CA ALA A 104 5.39 -9.20 3.34
C ALA A 104 6.38 -9.67 4.42
N GLU A 105 7.54 -10.16 3.99
CA GLU A 105 8.61 -10.54 4.91
C GLU A 105 9.17 -9.31 5.64
N ARG A 106 9.08 -8.15 4.98
CA ARG A 106 9.48 -6.86 5.54
C ARG A 106 8.64 -5.73 4.95
N THR A 107 8.33 -4.77 5.80
CA THR A 107 7.57 -3.56 5.45
C THR A 107 8.27 -2.33 5.98
N ALA A 108 8.25 -1.24 5.21
CA ALA A 108 8.59 0.10 5.69
C ALA A 108 7.53 1.09 5.18
N ILE A 109 7.19 2.08 6.01
CA ILE A 109 6.25 3.16 5.67
C ILE A 109 6.93 4.48 6.04
N VAL A 110 7.12 5.34 5.06
CA VAL A 110 7.80 6.63 5.23
C VAL A 110 6.86 7.77 4.87
N GLU A 111 6.70 8.72 5.79
CA GLU A 111 5.94 9.93 5.52
C GLU A 111 6.79 10.92 4.74
N GLY A 112 6.26 11.42 3.63
CA GLY A 112 6.94 12.38 2.78
C GLY A 112 6.04 12.89 1.66
N THR A 113 6.41 14.03 1.08
CA THR A 113 5.86 14.52 -0.17
C THR A 113 6.63 13.98 -1.36
N THR A 114 6.02 14.04 -2.55
CA THR A 114 6.71 13.71 -3.80
C THR A 114 7.94 14.58 -4.07
N ASP A 115 7.93 15.87 -3.70
CA ASP A 115 9.11 16.72 -3.94
C ASP A 115 10.21 16.45 -2.91
N GLU A 116 9.88 16.07 -1.66
CA GLU A 116 10.88 15.64 -0.68
C GLU A 116 11.58 14.36 -1.16
N PHE A 117 10.84 13.36 -1.63
CA PHE A 117 11.43 12.15 -2.22
C PHE A 117 12.20 12.46 -3.50
N SER A 118 11.71 13.36 -4.36
CA SER A 118 12.45 13.78 -5.56
C SER A 118 13.73 14.54 -5.24
N ASN A 119 13.73 15.35 -4.18
CA ASN A 119 14.93 16.06 -3.71
C ASN A 119 15.95 15.08 -3.15
N ALA A 120 15.49 14.08 -2.39
CA ALA A 120 16.35 13.03 -1.87
C ALA A 120 16.96 12.18 -3.01
N ASP A 121 16.17 11.79 -4.01
CA ASP A 121 16.66 11.11 -5.22
C ASP A 121 17.73 11.94 -5.95
N PHE A 122 17.55 13.27 -6.00
CA PHE A 122 18.53 14.17 -6.60
C PHE A 122 19.85 14.21 -5.83
N GLU A 123 19.81 14.34 -4.50
CA GLU A 123 21.04 14.32 -3.68
C GLU A 123 21.74 12.95 -3.75
N LEU A 124 20.99 11.85 -3.71
CA LEU A 124 21.54 10.50 -3.88
C LEU A 124 22.24 10.35 -5.23
N ALA A 125 21.64 10.86 -6.32
CA ALA A 125 22.25 10.83 -7.63
C ALA A 125 23.55 11.66 -7.69
N LEU A 126 23.60 12.83 -7.03
CA LEU A 126 24.83 13.62 -6.89
C LEU A 126 25.91 12.88 -6.10
N ALA A 127 25.52 12.11 -5.09
CA ALA A 127 26.37 11.21 -4.31
C ALA A 127 26.74 9.91 -5.05
N GLY A 128 26.36 9.79 -6.34
CA GLY A 128 26.77 8.70 -7.20
C GLY A 128 25.84 7.48 -7.20
N LEU A 129 24.62 7.57 -6.67
CA LEU A 129 23.60 6.53 -6.83
C LEU A 129 23.20 6.41 -8.32
N PRO A 130 23.37 5.23 -8.95
CA PRO A 130 22.88 5.01 -10.30
C PRO A 130 21.36 5.21 -10.39
N SER A 131 20.89 5.81 -11.49
CA SER A 131 19.47 6.20 -11.66
C SER A 131 18.49 5.04 -11.61
N GLN A 132 18.93 3.81 -11.90
CA GLN A 132 18.10 2.59 -11.81
C GLN A 132 17.82 2.13 -10.38
N PHE A 133 18.51 2.70 -9.38
CA PHE A 133 18.35 2.37 -7.96
C PHE A 133 17.70 3.51 -7.17
N THR A 134 17.24 4.58 -7.80
CA THR A 134 16.51 5.66 -7.12
C THR A 134 15.11 5.20 -6.69
N LEU A 135 14.48 5.91 -5.75
CA LEU A 135 13.11 5.62 -5.33
C LEU A 135 12.13 5.79 -6.49
N SER A 136 12.33 6.83 -7.32
CA SER A 136 11.53 7.06 -8.52
C SER A 136 11.61 5.88 -9.50
N ALA A 137 12.76 5.19 -9.59
CA ALA A 137 12.91 4.04 -10.47
C ALA A 137 12.03 2.85 -10.05
N CYS A 138 11.72 2.70 -8.77
CA CYS A 138 10.85 1.64 -8.25
C CYS A 138 9.40 1.74 -8.80
N PHE A 139 8.97 2.92 -9.24
CA PHE A 139 7.65 3.14 -9.82
C PHE A 139 7.57 2.89 -11.33
N THR A 140 8.69 2.54 -11.98
CA THR A 140 8.74 2.40 -13.45
C THR A 140 8.15 1.08 -13.95
N HIS A 141 8.24 0.00 -13.16
CA HIS A 141 7.62 -1.27 -13.53
C HIS A 141 6.22 -1.37 -12.95
N GLU A 142 5.23 -1.52 -13.84
CA GLU A 142 3.85 -1.75 -13.43
C GLU A 142 3.69 -3.10 -12.74
N LEU A 143 2.82 -3.15 -11.73
CA LEU A 143 2.51 -4.36 -10.97
C LEU A 143 1.85 -5.46 -11.82
N GLN A 144 1.21 -5.10 -12.94
CA GLN A 144 0.49 -6.03 -13.83
C GLN A 144 -0.59 -6.84 -13.09
N ILE A 145 -1.36 -6.16 -12.24
CA ILE A 145 -2.50 -6.71 -11.48
C ILE A 145 -3.82 -6.19 -12.06
N PRO A 146 -4.95 -6.90 -11.88
CA PRO A 146 -6.27 -6.44 -12.33
C PRO A 146 -6.90 -5.38 -11.40
N LEU A 147 -6.08 -4.49 -10.84
CA LEU A 147 -6.50 -3.39 -9.99
C LEU A 147 -5.80 -2.11 -10.45
N GLY A 148 -6.59 -1.10 -10.81
CA GLY A 148 -6.04 0.19 -11.23
C GLY A 148 -5.41 0.96 -10.07
N THR A 149 -4.46 1.83 -10.37
CA THR A 149 -3.87 2.76 -9.39
C THR A 149 -4.86 3.90 -9.10
N PRO A 150 -5.14 4.24 -7.83
CA PRO A 150 -6.04 5.35 -7.50
C PRO A 150 -5.47 6.69 -7.99
N LEU A 151 -6.34 7.69 -8.15
CA LEU A 151 -5.90 9.01 -8.61
C LEU A 151 -4.88 9.62 -7.63
N GLY A 152 -3.74 10.05 -8.17
CA GLY A 152 -2.65 10.65 -7.39
C GLY A 152 -1.73 9.66 -6.68
N TRP A 153 -2.04 8.37 -6.72
CA TRP A 153 -1.15 7.32 -6.21
C TRP A 153 -0.08 6.99 -7.25
N HIS A 154 1.05 6.49 -6.77
CA HIS A 154 2.07 5.86 -7.59
C HIS A 154 2.29 4.44 -7.09
N THR A 155 2.38 3.46 -7.98
CA THR A 155 2.56 2.05 -7.60
C THR A 155 3.53 1.39 -8.57
N GLY A 156 4.40 0.52 -8.08
CA GLY A 156 5.33 -0.19 -8.92
C GLY A 156 6.05 -1.30 -8.18
N TRP A 157 7.03 -1.90 -8.84
CA TRP A 157 7.88 -2.92 -8.23
C TRP A 157 9.27 -2.95 -8.85
N GLN A 158 10.17 -3.68 -8.20
CA GLN A 158 11.52 -3.94 -8.69
C GLN A 158 11.98 -5.35 -8.33
N LYS A 159 12.76 -5.97 -9.23
CA LYS A 159 13.31 -7.32 -9.01
C LYS A 159 14.29 -7.33 -7.83
N GLY A 160 14.23 -8.36 -6.98
CA GLY A 160 15.13 -8.54 -5.84
C GLY A 160 16.62 -8.47 -6.16
N ALA A 161 17.03 -9.03 -7.31
CA ALA A 161 18.42 -8.96 -7.75
C ALA A 161 18.91 -7.51 -7.97
N ALA A 162 18.05 -6.62 -8.50
CA ALA A 162 18.38 -5.21 -8.66
C ALA A 162 18.44 -4.48 -7.30
N MET A 163 17.60 -4.90 -6.34
CA MET A 163 17.62 -4.38 -4.98
C MET A 163 18.91 -4.73 -4.25
N ARG A 164 19.37 -5.98 -4.38
CA ARG A 164 20.64 -6.42 -3.83
C ARG A 164 21.83 -5.67 -4.45
N GLU A 165 21.85 -5.53 -5.77
CA GLU A 165 22.88 -4.75 -6.46
C GLU A 165 22.89 -3.29 -5.98
N GLY A 166 21.71 -2.69 -5.82
CA GLY A 166 21.54 -1.32 -5.36
C GLY A 166 21.96 -1.08 -3.90
N ALA A 167 21.89 -2.08 -3.02
CA ALA A 167 22.13 -1.91 -1.59
C ALA A 167 23.52 -1.33 -1.27
N GLU A 168 24.57 -1.81 -1.96
CA GLU A 168 25.93 -1.26 -1.79
C GLU A 168 26.06 0.18 -2.30
N HIS A 169 25.32 0.54 -3.35
CA HIS A 169 25.31 1.89 -3.89
C HIS A 169 24.57 2.85 -2.95
N TRP A 170 23.45 2.41 -2.37
CA TRP A 170 22.70 3.14 -1.36
C TRP A 170 23.53 3.39 -0.10
N ALA A 171 24.21 2.36 0.42
CA ALA A 171 25.06 2.49 1.60
C ALA A 171 26.14 3.57 1.42
N LYS A 172 26.78 3.64 0.25
CA LYS A 172 27.79 4.66 -0.06
C LYS A 172 27.18 6.05 -0.25
N ALA A 173 26.14 6.16 -1.06
CA ALA A 173 25.54 7.46 -1.41
C ALA A 173 24.96 8.18 -0.18
N THR A 174 24.37 7.44 0.76
CA THR A 174 23.74 7.99 1.97
C THR A 174 24.73 8.61 2.97
N GLU A 175 26.02 8.32 2.87
CA GLU A 175 27.07 8.99 3.65
C GLU A 175 27.26 10.46 3.25
N GLU A 176 26.90 10.82 2.01
CA GLU A 176 27.19 12.14 1.44
C GLU A 176 25.96 13.08 1.34
N ILE A 177 24.74 12.57 1.52
CA ILE A 177 23.51 13.39 1.47
C ILE A 177 23.32 14.24 2.73
N SER A 178 22.43 15.22 2.66
CA SER A 178 22.10 16.10 3.79
C SER A 178 21.55 15.32 5.01
N GLN A 179 21.66 15.90 6.21
CA GLN A 179 21.07 15.31 7.41
C GLN A 179 19.54 15.19 7.28
N GLU A 180 18.88 16.19 6.71
CA GLU A 180 17.44 16.20 6.46
C GLU A 180 16.99 15.02 5.59
N ASN A 181 17.64 14.79 4.44
CA ASN A 181 17.30 13.66 3.57
C ASN A 181 17.69 12.31 4.19
N ARG A 182 18.76 12.23 4.99
CA ARG A 182 19.07 11.03 5.77
C ARG A 182 17.98 10.70 6.79
N GLU A 183 17.45 11.70 7.47
CA GLU A 183 16.38 11.52 8.45
C GLU A 183 15.07 11.11 7.77
N LEU A 184 14.72 11.75 6.65
CA LEU A 184 13.56 11.36 5.81
C LEU A 184 13.67 9.89 5.36
N LEU A 185 14.86 9.47 4.95
CA LEU A 185 15.08 8.14 4.38
C LEU A 185 15.57 7.11 5.41
N ALA A 186 15.58 7.40 6.71
CA ALA A 186 16.20 6.52 7.71
C ALA A 186 15.66 5.09 7.63
N ASP A 187 14.33 4.94 7.61
CA ASP A 187 13.67 3.63 7.51
C ASP A 187 13.91 2.96 6.15
N VAL A 188 13.98 3.75 5.07
CA VAL A 188 14.33 3.23 3.73
C VAL A 188 15.76 2.69 3.73
N ILE A 189 16.71 3.44 4.26
CA ILE A 189 18.13 3.09 4.30
C ILE A 189 18.34 1.79 5.09
N ASP A 190 17.74 1.70 6.28
CA ASP A 190 17.77 0.48 7.10
C ASP A 190 17.17 -0.72 6.34
N TRP A 191 16.04 -0.48 5.68
CA TRP A 191 15.35 -1.50 4.91
C TRP A 191 16.17 -1.99 3.70
N PHE A 192 16.90 -1.13 3.00
CA PHE A 192 17.78 -1.52 1.88
C PHE A 192 19.06 -2.21 2.36
N ALA A 193 19.64 -1.79 3.49
CA ALA A 193 20.90 -2.32 4.00
C ALA A 193 20.83 -3.84 4.27
N ASP A 194 19.68 -4.30 4.73
CA ASP A 194 19.42 -5.71 5.05
C ASP A 194 18.78 -6.50 3.88
N TRP A 195 18.90 -6.05 2.63
CA TRP A 195 18.38 -6.79 1.48
C TRP A 195 19.24 -8.01 1.15
N ALA A 196 18.91 -9.16 1.75
CA ALA A 196 19.70 -10.39 1.62
C ALA A 196 19.16 -11.39 0.59
N ASP A 197 17.90 -11.33 0.20
CA ASP A 197 17.22 -12.39 -0.56
C ASP A 197 16.85 -11.96 -2.00
N ASP A 198 17.15 -12.82 -2.97
CA ASP A 198 16.80 -12.62 -4.39
C ASP A 198 15.40 -13.17 -4.72
N GLU A 199 14.84 -14.01 -3.84
CA GLU A 199 13.51 -14.60 -4.04
C GLU A 199 12.38 -13.59 -3.75
N GLN A 200 12.69 -12.51 -3.03
CA GLN A 200 11.77 -11.40 -2.79
C GLN A 200 11.93 -10.33 -3.86
N ASP A 201 10.83 -9.68 -4.21
CA ASP A 201 10.84 -8.46 -5.01
C ASP A 201 10.46 -7.27 -4.10
N LEU A 202 10.83 -6.06 -4.51
CA LEU A 202 10.33 -4.84 -3.87
C LEU A 202 8.99 -4.48 -4.52
N LEU A 203 7.94 -4.31 -3.72
CA LEU A 203 6.69 -3.65 -4.13
C LEU A 203 6.63 -2.26 -3.49
N VAL A 204 6.25 -1.25 -4.25
CA VAL A 204 6.10 0.13 -3.77
C VAL A 204 4.72 0.70 -4.05
N ALA A 205 4.22 1.48 -3.09
CA ALA A 205 3.04 2.32 -3.27
C ALA A 205 3.24 3.67 -2.57
N TYR A 206 3.02 4.77 -3.27
CA TYR A 206 2.88 6.09 -2.67
C TYR A 206 1.40 6.46 -2.60
N GLN A 207 0.91 6.64 -1.38
CA GLN A 207 -0.43 7.09 -1.05
C GLN A 207 -0.39 8.58 -0.66
N PRO A 208 -0.94 9.52 -1.47
CA PRO A 208 -1.16 10.88 -1.00
C PRO A 208 -2.17 10.90 0.16
N GLY A 209 -1.96 11.80 1.11
CA GLY A 209 -2.86 12.05 2.25
C GLY A 209 -4.03 12.98 1.96
#